data_AF-A0A4Q6AZV7-F1
#
_entry.id   AF-A0A4Q6AZV7-F1
#
_cell.length_a   1.000
_cell.length_b   1.000
_cell.length_c   1.000
_cell.angle_alpha   90.00
_cell.angle_beta   90.00
_cell.angle_gamma   90.00
#
_symmetry.space_group_name_H-M   'P 1'
#
loop_
_entity.id
_entity.type
_entity.pdbx_description
1 polymer ?
#
loop_
_entity_poly.entity_id
_entity_poly.type
_entity_poly.pdbx_seq_one_letter_code
_entity_poly.pdbx_strand_id
1 'polypeptide(L)'
;LEKLSFDAQISNFKPMVSRIYRVLHTTKGLSRTFDMTEMSDAVHNAESVCQEWQNSDQFDPYKISVFRSCLTLIHASLYEYKRINFDVLGRKRNSMISVDRAYIENAIRTLSAELEDENLDRLQIARVVLDFKKLYLKEVKTLISEDIKGLVNISLKLGKEAPEFHFQSDSTVFVKPEFESALRTVFIHSLRNSIDHGIEMPEERLAAGKSASGNINVTSHLSQDGKHFILEIQDDGRGLQIDRISQKALAMGLVTEEQLSRLTPQKIADLIFYPGFSTAADLSDMSGRGVGMDSIQKTIQEHGGKVDIVLKHGNSQSNFAFILRFSIPIRHMDTGRMSMGELQTAS
;
A
#
# COMPACT_ATOMS: atom_id res chain seq x y z
N LEU A 1 -14.75 -22.40 1.31
CA LEU A 1 -15.16 -23.01 2.61
C LEU A 1 -16.23 -24.08 2.42
N GLU A 2 -17.21 -23.89 1.52
CA GLU A 2 -18.17 -24.95 1.14
C GLU A 2 -17.53 -26.26 0.62
N LYS A 3 -16.28 -26.20 0.14
CA LYS A 3 -15.50 -27.36 -0.30
C LYS A 3 -14.60 -28.00 0.78
N LEU A 4 -14.59 -27.47 2.00
CA LEU A 4 -13.79 -28.01 3.10
C LEU A 4 -14.62 -29.02 3.89
N SER A 5 -14.42 -30.31 3.64
CA SER A 5 -14.92 -31.35 4.54
C SER A 5 -14.08 -31.31 5.81
N PHE A 6 -14.68 -30.88 6.92
CA PHE A 6 -14.03 -30.89 8.24
C PHE A 6 -13.85 -32.33 8.79
N ASP A 7 -14.33 -33.34 8.06
CA ASP A 7 -14.37 -34.75 8.46
C ASP A 7 -13.18 -35.61 7.98
N ALA A 8 -12.19 -35.03 7.29
CA ALA A 8 -11.04 -35.78 6.80
C ALA A 8 -9.76 -35.39 7.56
N GLN A 9 -8.90 -36.37 7.87
CA GLN A 9 -7.52 -36.13 8.33
C GLN A 9 -6.79 -35.29 7.29
N ILE A 10 -6.79 -33.96 7.47
CA ILE A 10 -6.15 -33.04 6.55
C ILE A 10 -4.64 -33.09 6.83
N SER A 11 -3.88 -33.78 5.98
CA SER A 11 -2.40 -33.75 5.98
C SER A 11 -1.80 -32.32 5.86
N ASN A 12 -2.66 -31.33 5.59
CA ASN A 12 -2.42 -29.90 5.48
C ASN A 12 -3.14 -29.04 6.54
N PHE A 13 -3.45 -29.58 7.73
CA PHE A 13 -4.17 -28.90 8.81
C PHE A 13 -3.54 -27.53 9.19
N LYS A 14 -2.30 -27.51 9.68
CA LYS A 14 -1.62 -26.28 10.16
C LYS A 14 -1.38 -25.23 9.06
N PRO A 15 -0.92 -25.59 7.84
CA PRO A 15 -0.76 -24.64 6.75
C PRO A 15 -2.07 -23.96 6.33
N MET A 16 -3.17 -24.72 6.31
CA MET A 16 -4.49 -24.20 5.95
C MET A 16 -4.99 -23.20 6.99
N VAL A 17 -4.97 -23.57 8.27
CA VAL A 17 -5.39 -22.67 9.37
C VAL A 17 -4.55 -21.40 9.37
N SER A 18 -3.24 -21.50 9.12
CA SER A 18 -2.34 -20.35 9.05
C SER A 18 -2.60 -19.43 7.85
N ARG A 19 -3.11 -19.96 6.73
CA ARG A 19 -3.55 -19.14 5.60
C ARG A 19 -4.85 -18.41 5.92
N ILE A 20 -5.80 -19.09 6.53
CA ILE A 20 -7.09 -18.51 6.95
C ILE A 20 -6.86 -17.42 8.00
N TYR A 21 -6.01 -17.69 9.00
CA TYR A 21 -5.63 -16.72 10.03
C TYR A 21 -5.06 -15.44 9.42
N ARG A 22 -4.12 -15.54 8.47
CA ARG A 22 -3.55 -14.36 7.79
C ARG A 22 -4.62 -13.53 7.06
N VAL A 23 -5.53 -14.18 6.34
CA VAL A 23 -6.62 -13.48 5.66
C VAL A 23 -7.51 -12.76 6.67
N LEU A 24 -7.93 -13.43 7.74
CA LEU A 24 -8.75 -12.81 8.79
C LEU A 24 -8.02 -11.67 9.50
N HIS A 25 -6.72 -11.81 9.74
CA HIS A 25 -5.91 -10.76 10.36
C HIS A 25 -5.87 -9.49 9.50
N THR A 26 -5.64 -9.62 8.20
CA THR A 26 -5.71 -8.50 7.25
C THR A 26 -7.13 -7.92 7.17
N THR A 27 -8.16 -8.77 7.10
CA THR A 27 -9.56 -8.33 7.06
C THR A 27 -9.95 -7.55 8.32
N LYS A 28 -9.43 -7.93 9.49
CA LYS A 28 -9.66 -7.22 10.76
C LYS A 28 -9.05 -5.83 10.75
N GLY A 29 -7.83 -5.70 10.23
CA GLY A 29 -7.17 -4.40 10.06
C GLY A 29 -7.97 -3.48 9.13
N LEU A 30 -8.48 -4.03 8.02
CA LEU A 30 -9.33 -3.30 7.08
C LEU A 30 -10.67 -2.92 7.69
N SER A 31 -11.39 -3.83 8.35
CA SER A 31 -12.69 -3.55 8.95
C SER A 31 -12.61 -2.47 10.04
N ARG A 32 -11.52 -2.45 10.83
CA ARG A 32 -11.27 -1.36 11.80
C ARG A 32 -10.95 -0.03 11.14
N THR A 33 -10.19 -0.06 10.04
CA THR A 33 -9.86 1.15 9.27
C THR A 33 -11.11 1.82 8.70
N PHE A 34 -12.08 1.02 8.28
CA PHE A 34 -13.35 1.49 7.72
C PHE A 34 -14.49 1.61 8.75
N ASP A 35 -14.19 1.51 10.04
CA ASP A 35 -15.14 1.63 11.15
C ASP A 35 -16.34 0.66 11.06
N MET A 36 -16.11 -0.54 10.49
CA MET A 36 -17.11 -1.60 10.39
C MET A 36 -17.10 -2.44 11.67
N THR A 37 -17.66 -1.90 12.75
CA THR A 37 -17.52 -2.44 14.12
C THR A 37 -18.04 -3.88 14.25
N GLU A 38 -19.25 -4.17 13.77
CA GLU A 38 -19.84 -5.52 13.82
C GLU A 38 -19.00 -6.54 13.03
N MET A 39 -18.48 -6.14 11.87
CA MET A 39 -17.61 -6.99 11.06
C MET A 39 -16.26 -7.20 11.74
N SER A 40 -15.68 -6.15 12.34
CA SER A 40 -14.43 -6.24 13.10
C SER A 40 -14.53 -7.25 14.24
N ASP A 41 -15.64 -7.25 14.97
CA ASP A 41 -15.86 -8.17 16.10
C ASP A 41 -16.06 -9.60 15.62
N ALA A 42 -16.84 -9.79 14.54
CA ALA A 42 -17.02 -11.12 13.94
C ALA A 42 -15.69 -11.68 13.38
N VAL A 43 -14.87 -10.85 12.74
CA VAL A 43 -13.53 -11.24 12.26
C VAL A 43 -12.59 -11.52 13.43
N HIS A 44 -12.63 -10.72 14.50
CA HIS A 44 -11.81 -10.96 15.69
C HIS A 44 -12.13 -12.32 16.33
N ASN A 45 -13.41 -12.65 16.46
CA ASN A 45 -13.84 -13.93 17.01
C ASN A 45 -13.42 -15.10 16.10
N ALA A 46 -13.55 -14.97 14.78
CA ALA A 46 -13.07 -15.96 13.82
C ALA A 46 -11.53 -16.14 13.87
N GLU A 47 -10.79 -15.04 14.03
CA GLU A 47 -9.33 -15.02 14.16
C GLU A 47 -8.88 -15.76 15.43
N SER A 48 -9.54 -15.49 16.57
CA SER A 48 -9.25 -16.16 17.85
C SER A 48 -9.44 -17.67 17.76
N VAL A 49 -10.52 -18.13 17.10
CA VAL A 49 -10.73 -19.56 16.85
C VAL A 49 -9.62 -20.17 15.98
N CYS A 50 -9.14 -19.46 14.95
CA CYS A 50 -8.01 -19.92 14.15
C CYS A 50 -6.71 -19.98 14.95
N GLN A 51 -6.48 -19.02 15.86
CA GLN A 51 -5.30 -19.01 16.72
C GLN A 51 -5.28 -20.21 17.67
N GLU A 52 -6.44 -20.57 18.24
CA GLU A 52 -6.58 -21.79 19.03
C GLU A 52 -6.29 -23.04 18.19
N TRP A 53 -6.77 -23.11 16.95
CA TRP A 53 -6.47 -24.22 16.04
C TRP A 53 -5.02 -24.28 15.58
N GLN A 54 -4.27 -23.17 15.54
CA GLN A 54 -2.83 -23.21 15.28
C GLN A 54 -2.05 -23.92 16.40
N ASN A 55 -2.58 -23.87 17.63
CA ASN A 55 -2.00 -24.50 18.81
C ASN A 55 -2.57 -25.91 19.09
N SER A 56 -3.51 -26.37 18.27
CA SER A 56 -4.10 -27.71 18.33
C SER A 56 -3.66 -28.55 17.12
N ASP A 57 -3.93 -29.85 17.15
CA ASP A 57 -3.71 -30.76 16.02
C ASP A 57 -5.04 -31.27 15.41
N GLN A 58 -6.18 -30.84 15.96
CA GLN A 58 -7.53 -31.22 15.50
C GLN A 58 -8.53 -30.06 15.59
N PHE A 59 -9.60 -30.12 14.79
CA PHE A 59 -10.72 -29.19 14.90
C PHE A 59 -11.65 -29.59 16.04
N ASP A 60 -11.88 -28.68 16.98
CA ASP A 60 -12.96 -28.80 17.95
C ASP A 60 -14.32 -28.57 17.24
N PRO A 61 -15.26 -29.55 17.27
CA PRO A 61 -16.59 -29.43 16.66
C PRO A 61 -17.39 -28.21 17.13
N TYR A 62 -17.28 -27.85 18.42
CA TYR A 62 -17.94 -26.66 18.96
C TYR A 62 -17.33 -25.39 18.34
N LYS A 63 -16.00 -25.32 18.26
CA LYS A 63 -15.32 -24.18 17.64
C LYS A 63 -15.60 -24.08 16.14
N ILE A 64 -15.85 -25.19 15.44
CA ILE A 64 -16.29 -25.17 14.03
C ILE A 64 -17.63 -24.43 13.91
N SER A 65 -18.60 -24.72 14.79
CA SER A 65 -19.88 -24.02 14.77
C SER A 65 -19.72 -22.51 15.04
N VAL A 66 -18.92 -22.14 16.04
CA VAL A 66 -18.62 -20.74 16.35
C VAL A 66 -17.97 -20.05 15.16
N PHE A 67 -16.96 -20.67 14.55
CA PHE A 67 -16.27 -20.15 13.38
C PHE A 67 -17.21 -19.95 12.19
N ARG A 68 -18.10 -20.91 11.93
CA ARG A 68 -19.13 -20.80 10.89
C ARG A 68 -20.08 -19.63 11.15
N SER A 69 -20.56 -19.47 12.39
CA SER A 69 -21.40 -18.33 12.77
C SER A 69 -20.69 -16.99 12.56
N CYS A 70 -19.41 -16.88 12.93
CA CYS A 70 -18.61 -15.69 12.65
C CYS A 70 -18.50 -15.42 11.14
N LEU A 71 -18.25 -16.44 10.33
CA LEU A 71 -18.19 -16.29 8.86
C LEU A 71 -19.53 -15.86 8.25
N THR A 72 -20.64 -16.39 8.75
CA THR A 72 -21.99 -15.97 8.32
C THR A 72 -22.22 -14.49 8.62
N LEU A 73 -21.82 -14.02 9.81
CA LEU A 73 -21.92 -12.61 10.17
C LEU A 73 -21.05 -11.73 9.28
N ILE A 74 -19.78 -12.11 9.06
CA ILE A 74 -18.86 -11.40 8.15
C ILE A 74 -19.46 -11.29 6.75
N HIS A 75 -20.00 -12.40 6.23
CA HIS A 75 -20.62 -12.42 4.92
C HIS A 75 -21.87 -11.54 4.85
N ALA A 76 -22.72 -11.57 5.88
CA ALA A 76 -23.90 -10.72 5.96
C ALA A 76 -23.53 -9.23 6.01
N SER A 77 -22.55 -8.83 6.82
CA SER A 77 -22.07 -7.44 6.88
C SER A 77 -21.49 -6.97 5.55
N LEU A 78 -20.69 -7.82 4.88
CA LEU A 78 -20.17 -7.50 3.54
C LEU A 78 -21.28 -7.38 2.50
N TYR A 79 -22.29 -8.25 2.59
CA TYR A 79 -23.45 -8.20 1.71
C TYR A 79 -24.24 -6.91 1.91
N GLU A 80 -24.52 -6.52 3.15
CA GLU A 80 -25.22 -5.27 3.45
C GLU A 80 -24.42 -4.04 3.03
N TYR A 81 -23.10 -4.02 3.24
CA TYR A 81 -22.27 -2.94 2.73
C TYR A 81 -22.33 -2.86 1.20
N LYS A 82 -22.24 -4.01 0.53
CA LYS A 82 -22.37 -4.12 -0.93
C LYS A 82 -23.75 -3.61 -1.38
N ARG A 83 -24.82 -4.03 -0.71
CA ARG A 83 -26.21 -3.61 -0.98
C ARG A 83 -26.39 -2.11 -0.77
N ILE A 84 -25.91 -1.54 0.33
CA ILE A 84 -25.98 -0.10 0.57
C ILE A 84 -25.21 0.66 -0.51
N ASN A 85 -24.00 0.20 -0.83
CA ASN A 85 -23.15 0.81 -1.85
C ASN A 85 -23.80 0.79 -3.23
N PHE A 86 -24.42 -0.32 -3.64
CA PHE A 86 -25.00 -0.48 -4.98
C PHE A 86 -26.47 -0.05 -5.08
N ASP A 87 -27.30 -0.45 -4.13
CA ASP A 87 -28.76 -0.29 -4.21
C ASP A 87 -29.28 0.97 -3.52
N VAL A 88 -28.66 1.42 -2.42
CA VAL A 88 -29.14 2.57 -1.63
C VAL A 88 -28.46 3.87 -2.06
N LEU A 89 -27.14 3.88 -2.18
CA LEU A 89 -26.37 5.05 -2.63
C LEU A 89 -26.43 5.27 -4.15
N GLY A 90 -27.25 4.49 -4.86
CA GLY A 90 -27.50 4.68 -6.29
C GLY A 90 -26.28 4.43 -7.18
N ARG A 91 -25.23 3.75 -6.68
CA ARG A 91 -24.11 3.29 -7.53
C ARG A 91 -24.47 2.04 -8.33
N LYS A 92 -25.76 1.82 -8.62
CA LYS A 92 -26.19 1.04 -9.78
C LYS A 92 -25.60 1.72 -11.02
N ARG A 93 -24.40 1.28 -11.42
CA ARG A 93 -23.93 1.42 -12.79
C ARG A 93 -24.95 0.70 -13.68
N ASN A 94 -25.93 1.43 -14.18
CA ASN A 94 -26.65 1.02 -15.37
C ASN A 94 -25.60 0.81 -16.46
N SER A 95 -25.66 -0.35 -17.13
CA SER A 95 -24.74 -0.85 -18.18
C SER A 95 -23.36 -1.36 -17.72
N MET A 96 -23.32 -2.40 -16.87
CA MET A 96 -22.11 -3.24 -16.80
C MET A 96 -22.32 -4.52 -17.62
N ILE A 97 -21.78 -4.52 -18.84
CA ILE A 97 -21.59 -5.73 -19.62
C ILE A 97 -20.40 -6.47 -19.00
N SER A 98 -20.59 -7.72 -18.56
CA SER A 98 -19.47 -8.55 -18.14
C SER A 98 -18.73 -9.01 -19.38
N VAL A 99 -17.57 -8.42 -19.64
CA VAL A 99 -16.69 -8.82 -20.73
C VAL A 99 -15.57 -9.67 -20.14
N ASP A 100 -15.25 -10.79 -20.79
CA ASP A 100 -14.13 -11.62 -20.38
C ASP A 100 -12.84 -10.79 -20.42
N ARG A 101 -12.06 -10.85 -19.35
CA ARG A 101 -10.76 -10.16 -19.22
C ARG A 101 -9.83 -10.55 -20.38
N ALA A 102 -9.83 -11.82 -20.78
CA ALA A 102 -9.01 -12.30 -21.90
C ALA A 102 -9.44 -11.68 -23.24
N TYR A 103 -10.73 -11.36 -23.39
CA TYR A 103 -11.25 -10.70 -24.58
C TYR A 103 -10.77 -9.24 -24.68
N ILE A 104 -10.82 -8.51 -23.56
CA ILE A 104 -10.30 -7.13 -23.50
C ILE A 104 -8.78 -7.12 -23.72
N GLU A 105 -8.03 -8.04 -23.09
CA GLU A 105 -6.58 -8.14 -23.25
C GLU A 105 -6.19 -8.44 -24.70
N ASN A 106 -6.89 -9.35 -25.38
CA ASN A 106 -6.67 -9.62 -26.80
C ASN A 106 -7.04 -8.44 -27.68
N ALA A 107 -8.17 -7.75 -27.43
CA ALA A 107 -8.56 -6.57 -28.18
C ALA A 107 -7.52 -5.44 -28.05
N ILE A 108 -7.03 -5.19 -26.83
CA ILE A 108 -5.94 -4.24 -26.57
C ILE A 108 -4.67 -4.67 -27.32
N ARG A 109 -4.33 -5.96 -27.32
CA ARG A 109 -3.13 -6.48 -28.01
C ARG A 109 -3.23 -6.28 -29.52
N THR A 110 -4.37 -6.59 -30.13
CA THR A 110 -4.60 -6.42 -31.58
C THR A 110 -4.53 -4.94 -31.97
N LEU A 111 -5.24 -4.07 -31.24
CA LEU A 111 -5.20 -2.63 -31.49
C LEU A 111 -3.80 -2.03 -31.27
N SER A 112 -3.05 -2.55 -30.29
CA SER A 112 -1.68 -2.10 -30.05
C SER A 112 -0.71 -2.55 -31.14
N ALA A 113 -0.98 -3.66 -31.83
CA ALA A 113 -0.18 -4.14 -32.95
C ALA A 113 -0.45 -3.35 -34.23
N GLU A 114 -1.68 -2.85 -34.43
CA GLU A 114 -2.03 -1.98 -35.56
C GLU A 114 -1.42 -0.56 -35.44
N LEU A 115 -0.95 -0.17 -34.25
CA LEU A 115 -0.22 1.10 -34.05
C LEU A 115 1.18 1.11 -34.71
N GLU A 116 1.72 -0.05 -35.11
CA GLU A 116 3.01 -0.15 -35.80
C GLU A 116 2.89 0.14 -37.32
N ASP A 117 1.68 0.20 -37.87
CA ASP A 117 1.42 0.57 -39.27
C ASP A 117 1.53 2.09 -39.48
N GLU A 118 2.09 2.53 -40.61
CA GLU A 118 2.30 3.95 -40.94
C GLU A 118 1.05 4.61 -41.55
N ASN A 119 0.05 3.83 -41.98
CA ASN A 119 -1.14 4.34 -42.69
C ASN A 119 -2.36 4.63 -41.79
N LEU A 120 -2.26 4.43 -40.48
CA LEU A 120 -3.37 4.61 -39.54
C LEU A 120 -3.23 5.90 -38.72
N ASP A 121 -4.37 6.49 -38.36
CA ASP A 121 -4.41 7.63 -37.43
C ASP A 121 -4.02 7.17 -36.01
N ARG A 122 -2.70 7.14 -35.78
CA ARG A 122 -2.06 6.66 -34.54
C ARG A 122 -2.64 7.30 -33.29
N LEU A 123 -3.06 8.57 -33.37
CA LEU A 123 -3.63 9.32 -32.25
C LEU A 123 -5.03 8.82 -31.85
N GLN A 124 -5.85 8.47 -32.83
CA GLN A 124 -7.19 7.93 -32.56
C GLN A 124 -7.10 6.54 -31.95
N ILE A 125 -6.25 5.67 -32.49
CA ILE A 125 -6.06 4.31 -31.98
C ILE A 125 -5.43 4.35 -30.59
N ALA A 126 -4.45 5.24 -30.35
CA ALA A 126 -3.89 5.48 -29.03
C ALA A 126 -4.96 5.77 -27.98
N ARG A 127 -5.86 6.69 -28.31
CA ARG A 127 -6.94 7.12 -27.42
C ARG A 127 -7.89 5.97 -27.13
N VAL A 128 -8.29 5.20 -28.15
CA VAL A 128 -9.12 4.00 -27.97
C VAL A 128 -8.43 2.97 -27.08
N VAL A 129 -7.14 2.67 -27.32
CA VAL A 129 -6.37 1.75 -26.48
C VAL A 129 -6.30 2.23 -25.03
N LEU A 130 -6.06 3.52 -24.80
CA LEU A 130 -6.05 4.10 -23.45
C LEU A 130 -7.42 4.01 -22.77
N ASP A 131 -8.51 4.25 -23.50
CA ASP A 131 -9.86 4.16 -22.95
C ASP A 131 -10.22 2.71 -22.61
N PHE A 132 -9.84 1.74 -23.44
CA PHE A 132 -9.96 0.31 -23.12
C PHE A 132 -9.09 -0.08 -21.93
N LYS A 133 -7.86 0.42 -21.84
CA LYS A 133 -7.00 0.20 -20.67
C LYS A 133 -7.63 0.73 -19.39
N LYS A 134 -8.26 1.91 -19.41
CA LYS A 134 -8.96 2.48 -18.24
C LYS A 134 -10.18 1.66 -17.78
N LEU A 135 -10.78 0.85 -18.66
CA LEU A 135 -11.89 -0.03 -18.28
C LEU A 135 -11.43 -1.21 -17.42
N TYR A 136 -10.15 -1.56 -17.47
CA TYR A 136 -9.61 -2.80 -16.93
C TYR A 136 -8.45 -2.58 -15.94
N LEU A 137 -7.58 -1.61 -16.21
CA LEU A 137 -6.46 -1.20 -15.38
C LEU A 137 -6.76 0.11 -14.67
N LYS A 138 -6.17 0.30 -13.49
CA LYS A 138 -6.25 1.57 -12.76
C LYS A 138 -4.97 2.38 -12.96
N GLU A 139 -5.14 3.67 -13.22
CA GLU A 139 -4.04 4.61 -13.22
C GLU A 139 -3.48 4.78 -11.81
N VAL A 140 -2.15 4.76 -11.67
CA VAL A 140 -1.46 4.93 -10.38
C VAL A 140 -1.85 6.26 -9.71
N LYS A 141 -1.96 7.34 -10.49
CA LYS A 141 -2.41 8.65 -10.00
C LYS A 141 -3.79 8.59 -9.36
N THR A 142 -4.76 7.96 -10.02
CA THR A 142 -6.12 7.81 -9.51
C THR A 142 -6.14 6.95 -8.26
N LEU A 143 -5.39 5.84 -8.26
CA LEU A 143 -5.24 4.94 -7.13
C LEU A 143 -4.82 5.70 -5.86
N ILE A 144 -3.74 6.48 -5.97
CA ILE A 144 -3.17 7.25 -4.86
C ILE A 144 -4.12 8.37 -4.43
N SER A 145 -4.74 9.06 -5.40
CA SER A 145 -5.68 10.16 -5.11
C SER A 145 -6.94 9.69 -4.35
N GLU A 146 -7.42 8.47 -4.62
CA GLU A 146 -8.52 7.86 -3.88
C GLU A 146 -8.11 7.57 -2.42
N ASP A 147 -6.92 7.03 -2.21
CA ASP A 147 -6.42 6.64 -0.90
C ASP A 147 -6.09 7.87 -0.02
N ILE A 148 -5.59 8.97 -0.60
CA ILE A 148 -5.33 10.24 0.10
C ILE A 148 -6.58 10.77 0.80
N LYS A 149 -7.76 10.69 0.17
CA LYS A 149 -9.02 11.18 0.78
C LYS A 149 -9.33 10.47 2.08
N GLY A 150 -8.97 9.19 2.21
CA GLY A 150 -9.14 8.43 3.44
C GLY A 150 -8.18 8.87 4.56
N LEU A 151 -6.99 9.33 4.19
CA LEU A 151 -5.93 9.72 5.13
C LEU A 151 -6.16 11.09 5.78
N VAL A 152 -6.90 12.00 5.14
CA VAL A 152 -7.29 13.31 5.72
C VAL A 152 -8.03 13.14 7.05
N ASN A 153 -8.82 12.08 7.21
CA ASN A 153 -9.51 11.81 8.47
C ASN A 153 -8.54 11.41 9.60
N ILE A 154 -7.35 10.89 9.27
CA ILE A 154 -6.34 10.49 10.26
C ILE A 154 -5.64 11.72 10.83
N SER A 155 -5.27 12.70 10.00
CA SER A 155 -4.62 13.92 10.48
C SER A 155 -5.49 14.66 11.50
N LEU A 156 -6.80 14.76 11.24
CA LEU A 156 -7.76 15.38 12.15
C LEU A 156 -7.85 14.66 13.50
N LYS A 157 -7.86 13.31 13.50
CA LYS A 157 -7.86 12.51 14.74
C LYS A 157 -6.58 12.71 15.57
N LEU A 158 -5.46 13.03 14.92
CA LEU A 158 -4.18 13.28 15.56
C LEU A 158 -3.99 14.75 15.98
N GLY A 159 -4.99 15.61 15.75
CA GLY A 159 -4.89 17.05 16.04
C GLY A 159 -3.94 17.81 15.11
N LYS A 160 -3.64 17.26 13.92
CA LYS A 160 -2.80 17.89 12.89
C LYS A 160 -3.66 18.49 11.79
N GLU A 161 -3.19 19.57 11.19
CA GLU A 161 -3.80 20.08 9.96
C GLU A 161 -3.63 19.06 8.83
N ALA A 162 -4.62 18.99 7.93
CA ALA A 162 -4.57 18.09 6.78
C ALA A 162 -3.45 18.53 5.83
N PRO A 163 -2.44 17.68 5.58
CA PRO A 163 -1.34 18.05 4.72
C PRO A 163 -1.81 18.20 3.26
N GLU A 164 -1.14 19.09 2.54
CA GLU A 164 -1.28 19.22 1.10
C GLU A 164 -0.54 18.08 0.39
N PHE A 165 -1.23 17.44 -0.55
CA PHE A 165 -0.68 16.34 -1.34
C PHE A 165 -0.46 16.78 -2.77
N HIS A 166 0.77 16.63 -3.25
CA HIS A 166 1.14 16.91 -4.62
C HIS A 166 1.57 15.63 -5.32
N PHE A 167 0.87 15.27 -6.39
CA PHE A 167 1.24 14.13 -7.23
C PHE A 167 1.77 14.62 -8.57
N GLN A 168 3.02 14.29 -8.87
CA GLN A 168 3.66 14.59 -10.14
C GLN A 168 4.08 13.29 -10.82
N SER A 169 3.74 13.13 -12.10
CA SER A 169 4.20 11.98 -12.89
C SER A 169 4.61 12.41 -14.28
N ASP A 170 5.71 11.85 -14.76
CA ASP A 170 6.23 12.13 -16.12
C ASP A 170 5.38 11.43 -17.20
N SER A 171 4.65 10.38 -16.83
CA SER A 171 3.82 9.61 -17.76
C SER A 171 2.59 9.02 -17.08
N THR A 172 1.59 8.64 -17.88
CA THR A 172 0.43 7.89 -17.38
C THR A 172 0.83 6.44 -17.23
N VAL A 173 0.81 5.93 -16.01
CA VAL A 173 1.17 4.54 -15.70
C VAL A 173 -0.02 3.86 -15.05
N PHE A 174 -0.35 2.67 -15.54
CA PHE A 174 -1.39 1.82 -15.02
C PHE A 174 -0.80 0.69 -14.20
N VAL A 175 -1.43 0.35 -13.09
CA VAL A 175 -1.05 -0.81 -12.27
C VAL A 175 -1.82 -2.03 -12.74
N LYS A 176 -1.13 -3.17 -12.83
CA LYS A 176 -1.78 -4.44 -13.12
C LYS A 176 -2.56 -4.97 -11.91
N PRO A 177 -3.72 -5.61 -12.09
CA PRO A 177 -4.60 -5.99 -10.99
C PRO A 177 -3.92 -6.87 -9.92
N GLU A 178 -3.00 -7.75 -10.31
CA GLU A 178 -2.26 -8.63 -9.42
C GLU A 178 -1.36 -7.86 -8.42
N PHE A 179 -0.93 -6.65 -8.77
CA PHE A 179 -0.06 -5.83 -7.92
C PHE A 179 -0.81 -4.65 -7.26
N GLU A 180 -2.04 -4.34 -7.68
CA GLU A 180 -2.82 -3.21 -7.17
C GLU A 180 -2.92 -3.21 -5.63
N SER A 181 -3.26 -4.35 -5.03
CA SER A 181 -3.45 -4.46 -3.57
C SER A 181 -2.15 -4.27 -2.79
N ALA A 182 -1.04 -4.83 -3.28
CA ALA A 182 0.27 -4.70 -2.64
C ALA A 182 0.75 -3.25 -2.72
N LEU A 183 0.57 -2.63 -3.89
CA LEU A 183 0.90 -1.24 -4.13
C LEU A 183 0.11 -0.30 -3.21
N ARG A 184 -1.24 -0.44 -3.14
CA ARG A 184 -2.09 0.33 -2.22
C ARG A 184 -1.64 0.21 -0.76
N THR A 185 -1.35 -1.02 -0.32
CA THR A 185 -0.95 -1.28 1.07
C THR A 185 0.32 -0.53 1.44
N VAL A 186 1.33 -0.59 0.57
CA VAL A 186 2.60 0.11 0.76
C VAL A 186 2.41 1.62 0.76
N PHE A 187 1.65 2.14 -0.19
CA PHE A 187 1.35 3.58 -0.29
C PHE A 187 0.65 4.14 0.95
N ILE A 188 -0.47 3.53 1.34
CA ILE A 188 -1.27 3.97 2.49
C ILE A 188 -0.38 4.00 3.74
N HIS A 189 0.46 2.98 3.91
CA HIS A 189 1.35 2.90 5.05
C HIS A 189 2.43 3.99 5.02
N SER A 190 3.07 4.23 3.88
CA SER A 190 4.08 5.30 3.75
C SER A 190 3.50 6.68 4.01
N LEU A 191 2.32 6.98 3.45
CA LEU A 191 1.66 8.26 3.67
C LEU A 191 1.19 8.42 5.13
N ARG A 192 0.72 7.33 5.76
CA ARG A 192 0.40 7.33 7.20
C ARG A 192 1.65 7.63 8.02
N ASN A 193 2.80 7.03 7.73
CA ASN A 193 4.04 7.32 8.45
C ASN A 193 4.45 8.79 8.33
N SER A 194 4.28 9.40 7.15
CA SER A 194 4.49 10.83 6.99
C SER A 194 3.51 11.65 7.84
N ILE A 195 2.22 11.29 7.92
CA ILE A 195 1.23 12.01 8.74
C ILE A 195 1.47 11.80 10.23
N ASP A 196 1.69 10.57 10.69
CA ASP A 196 1.75 10.20 12.11
C ASP A 196 3.08 10.67 12.73
N HIS A 197 4.20 10.43 12.04
CA HIS A 197 5.54 10.65 12.57
C HIS A 197 6.34 11.74 11.85
N GLY A 198 6.16 11.90 10.53
CA GLY A 198 6.89 12.87 9.72
C GLY A 198 6.50 14.31 10.04
N ILE A 199 5.25 14.68 9.74
CA ILE A 199 4.69 16.01 9.92
C ILE A 199 4.55 16.32 11.42
N GLU A 200 5.07 17.46 11.84
CA GLU A 200 5.02 17.95 13.23
C GLU A 200 3.65 18.54 13.57
N MET A 201 3.39 18.82 14.86
CA MET A 201 2.15 19.49 15.25
C MET A 201 2.11 20.92 14.69
N PRO A 202 0.94 21.51 14.40
CA PRO A 202 0.84 22.85 13.82
C PRO A 202 1.63 23.91 14.59
N GLU A 203 1.57 23.88 15.93
CA GLU A 203 2.32 24.78 16.81
C GLU A 203 3.84 24.61 16.67
N GLU A 204 4.32 23.36 16.62
CA GLU A 204 5.74 23.03 16.41
C GLU A 204 6.22 23.50 15.03
N ARG A 205 5.38 23.36 14.00
CA ARG A 205 5.67 23.81 12.63
C ARG A 205 5.78 25.32 12.53
N LEU A 206 4.83 26.04 13.11
CA LEU A 206 4.84 27.51 13.16
C LEU A 206 6.06 28.02 13.94
N ALA A 207 6.41 27.39 15.06
CA ALA A 207 7.62 27.71 15.82
C ALA A 207 8.91 27.48 15.01
N ALA A 208 8.92 26.48 14.12
CA ALA A 208 10.00 26.21 13.19
C ALA A 208 9.96 27.07 11.89
N GLY A 209 9.03 28.04 11.79
CA GLY A 209 8.88 28.90 10.62
C GLY A 209 8.27 28.22 9.40
N LYS A 210 7.64 27.05 9.57
CA LYS A 210 6.94 26.30 8.52
C LYS A 210 5.45 26.66 8.49
N SER A 211 4.78 26.32 7.40
CA SER A 211 3.30 26.36 7.33
C SER A 211 2.70 25.40 8.36
N ALA A 212 1.55 25.75 8.94
CA ALA A 212 0.81 24.88 9.86
C ALA A 212 0.39 23.56 9.17
N SER A 213 0.07 23.63 7.88
CA SER A 213 -0.13 22.45 7.02
C SER A 213 1.21 21.89 6.52
N GLY A 214 1.30 20.56 6.53
CA GLY A 214 2.42 19.79 5.97
C GLY A 214 2.32 19.63 4.45
N ASN A 215 3.44 19.38 3.79
CA ASN A 215 3.45 19.02 2.36
C ASN A 215 3.95 17.60 2.17
N ILE A 216 3.22 16.80 1.39
CA ILE A 216 3.63 15.46 0.97
C ILE A 216 3.66 15.41 -0.56
N ASN A 217 4.86 15.27 -1.10
CA ASN A 217 5.13 15.17 -2.51
C ASN A 217 5.29 13.70 -2.91
N VAL A 218 4.54 13.28 -3.92
CA VAL A 218 4.64 11.97 -4.54
C VAL A 218 5.05 12.18 -5.99
N THR A 219 6.23 11.73 -6.37
CA THR A 219 6.71 11.78 -7.75
C THR A 219 6.79 10.38 -8.33
N SER A 220 6.50 10.24 -9.63
CA SER A 220 6.70 8.98 -10.33
C SER A 220 7.26 9.15 -11.73
N HIS A 221 8.18 8.27 -12.10
CA HIS A 221 8.86 8.28 -13.38
C HIS A 221 9.34 6.87 -13.74
N LEU A 222 9.80 6.68 -14.98
CA LEU A 222 10.47 5.43 -15.37
C LEU A 222 11.96 5.56 -15.13
N SER A 223 12.60 4.47 -14.69
CA SER A 223 14.05 4.42 -14.59
C SER A 223 14.68 4.65 -15.96
N GLN A 224 15.92 5.14 -15.98
CA GLN A 224 16.64 5.44 -17.23
C GLN A 224 16.77 4.22 -18.17
N ASP A 225 16.84 3.01 -17.59
CA ASP A 225 16.87 1.76 -18.35
C ASP A 225 15.48 1.22 -18.74
N GLY A 226 14.40 1.91 -18.34
CA GLY A 226 13.01 1.54 -18.60
C GLY A 226 12.53 0.27 -17.89
N LYS A 227 13.35 -0.33 -17.03
CA LYS A 227 13.04 -1.63 -16.38
C LYS A 227 12.24 -1.50 -15.10
N HIS A 228 12.20 -0.31 -14.51
CA HIS A 228 11.54 -0.05 -13.25
C HIS A 228 10.66 1.19 -13.35
N PHE A 229 9.48 1.10 -12.75
CA PHE A 229 8.70 2.25 -12.35
C PHE A 229 9.25 2.74 -11.02
N ILE A 230 9.72 3.99 -11.01
CA ILE A 230 10.24 4.66 -9.82
C ILE A 230 9.13 5.52 -9.26
N LEU A 231 8.95 5.39 -7.95
CA LEU A 231 8.00 6.15 -7.19
C LEU A 231 8.70 6.67 -5.93
N GLU A 232 8.55 7.94 -5.67
CA GLU A 232 9.23 8.63 -4.58
C GLU A 232 8.21 9.38 -3.73
N ILE A 233 8.31 9.23 -2.43
CA ILE A 233 7.48 9.92 -1.44
C ILE A 233 8.40 10.77 -0.58
N GLN A 234 8.08 12.05 -0.46
CA GLN A 234 8.83 13.02 0.34
C GLN A 234 7.86 13.91 1.12
N ASP A 235 8.07 14.01 2.43
CA ASP A 235 7.40 15.02 3.26
C ASP A 235 8.33 16.16 3.68
N ASP A 236 7.75 17.29 4.07
CA ASP A 236 8.46 18.47 4.59
C ASP A 236 8.53 18.51 6.13
N GLY A 237 8.36 17.34 6.78
CA GLY A 237 8.27 17.20 8.22
C GLY A 237 9.61 17.33 8.94
N ARG A 238 9.71 16.68 10.10
CA ARG A 238 10.91 16.72 10.95
C ARG A 238 12.11 16.00 10.35
N GLY A 239 11.89 15.18 9.31
CA GLY A 239 12.90 14.32 8.71
C GLY A 239 13.29 13.14 9.59
N LEU A 240 14.31 12.41 9.14
CA LEU A 240 14.83 11.22 9.79
C LEU A 240 15.85 11.58 10.87
N GLN A 241 15.61 11.12 12.10
CA GLN A 241 16.45 11.41 13.27
C GLN A 241 17.57 10.36 13.38
N ILE A 242 18.69 10.60 12.70
CA ILE A 242 19.79 9.65 12.57
C ILE A 242 20.35 9.26 13.95
N ASP A 243 20.47 10.21 14.88
CA ASP A 243 20.98 9.95 16.23
C ASP A 243 20.09 8.98 17.02
N ARG A 244 18.77 9.07 16.88
CA ARG A 244 17.83 8.14 17.54
C ARG A 244 17.92 6.74 16.93
N ILE A 245 18.09 6.65 15.62
CA ILE A 245 18.27 5.37 14.91
C ILE A 245 19.58 4.72 15.37
N SER A 246 20.66 5.49 15.44
CA SER A 246 21.96 5.06 15.97
C SER A 246 21.86 4.49 17.38
N GLN A 247 21.24 5.24 18.31
CA GLN A 247 21.07 4.80 19.70
C GLN A 247 20.21 3.53 19.80
N LYS A 248 19.13 3.46 19.02
CA LYS A 248 18.26 2.28 18.99
C LYS A 248 18.98 1.05 18.42
N ALA A 249 19.77 1.23 17.37
CA ALA A 249 20.55 0.14 16.77
C ALA A 249 21.59 -0.43 17.74
N LEU A 250 22.25 0.42 18.53
CA LEU A 250 23.15 0.00 19.61
C LEU A 250 22.39 -0.77 20.70
N ALA A 251 21.25 -0.24 21.16
CA ALA A 251 20.45 -0.87 22.20
C ALA A 251 19.88 -2.24 21.78
N MET A 252 19.59 -2.42 20.49
CA MET A 252 19.15 -3.69 19.92
C MET A 252 20.32 -4.65 19.60
N GLY A 253 21.57 -4.22 19.77
CA GLY A 253 22.76 -5.02 19.44
C GLY A 253 22.93 -5.27 17.94
N LEU A 254 22.31 -4.45 17.07
CA LEU A 254 22.43 -4.59 15.61
C LEU A 254 23.80 -4.15 15.10
N VAL A 255 24.43 -3.21 15.81
CA VAL A 255 25.76 -2.68 15.52
C VAL A 255 26.51 -2.44 16.84
N THR A 256 27.84 -2.46 16.81
CA THR A 256 28.69 -2.00 17.92
C THR A 256 28.99 -0.50 17.81
N GLU A 257 29.44 0.14 18.89
CA GLU A 257 29.89 1.55 18.84
C GLU A 257 30.99 1.77 17.80
N GLU A 258 31.94 0.83 17.71
CA GLU A 258 33.02 0.89 16.71
C GLU A 258 32.47 0.81 15.28
N GLN A 259 31.52 -0.11 15.02
CA GLN A 259 30.88 -0.20 13.71
C GLN A 259 30.08 1.06 13.38
N LEU A 260 29.27 1.54 14.33
CA LEU A 260 28.45 2.74 14.16
C LEU A 260 29.29 3.97 13.82
N SER A 261 30.45 4.15 14.47
CA SER A 261 31.37 5.27 14.19
C SER A 261 31.90 5.31 12.75
N ARG A 262 31.85 4.18 12.04
CA ARG A 262 32.29 4.04 10.64
C ARG A 262 31.12 4.11 9.64
N LEU A 263 29.88 4.10 10.10
CA LEU A 263 28.71 4.16 9.21
C LEU A 263 28.46 5.60 8.74
N THR A 264 28.10 5.73 7.47
CA THR A 264 27.58 6.98 6.95
C THR A 264 26.14 7.19 7.42
N PRO A 265 25.62 8.44 7.48
CA PRO A 265 24.22 8.69 7.80
C PRO A 265 23.24 7.88 6.95
N GLN A 266 23.56 7.68 5.67
CA GLN A 266 22.77 6.85 4.77
C GLN A 266 22.72 5.37 5.21
N LYS A 267 23.85 4.81 5.66
CA LYS A 267 23.89 3.43 6.18
C LYS A 267 23.18 3.28 7.52
N ILE A 268 23.19 4.33 8.33
CA ILE A 268 22.40 4.36 9.57
C ILE A 268 20.91 4.40 9.23
N ALA A 269 20.50 5.22 8.25
CA ALA A 269 19.11 5.28 7.79
C ALA A 269 18.61 3.92 7.28
N ASP A 270 19.45 3.14 6.58
CA ASP A 270 19.09 1.80 6.10
C ASP A 270 18.74 0.83 7.25
N LEU A 271 19.19 1.10 8.50
CA LEU A 271 18.91 0.24 9.65
C LEU A 271 17.43 0.18 10.03
N ILE A 272 16.62 1.17 9.60
CA ILE A 272 15.18 1.17 9.94
C ILE A 272 14.41 0.04 9.25
N PHE A 273 15.00 -0.60 8.25
CA PHE A 273 14.42 -1.77 7.58
C PHE A 273 14.68 -3.09 8.33
N TYR A 274 15.46 -3.09 9.42
CA TYR A 274 15.65 -4.29 10.22
C TYR A 274 14.33 -4.76 10.85
N PRO A 275 14.05 -6.07 10.88
CA PRO A 275 12.85 -6.59 11.51
C PRO A 275 12.70 -6.14 12.96
N GLY A 276 11.53 -5.62 13.32
CA GLY A 276 11.24 -5.12 14.66
C GLY A 276 11.91 -3.78 15.00
N PHE A 277 12.53 -3.09 14.03
CA PHE A 277 13.05 -1.75 14.22
C PHE A 277 11.91 -0.73 14.27
N SER A 278 11.72 -0.11 15.43
CA SER A 278 10.81 1.03 15.61
C SER A 278 11.43 2.05 16.55
N THR A 279 11.35 3.32 16.18
CA THR A 279 11.81 4.45 16.98
C THR A 279 10.73 5.02 17.90
N ALA A 280 9.50 4.49 17.84
CA ALA A 280 8.44 4.88 18.76
C ALA A 280 8.77 4.39 20.19
N ALA A 281 8.75 5.32 21.15
CA ALA A 281 9.01 5.04 22.55
C ALA A 281 7.88 4.24 23.22
N ASP A 282 6.65 4.40 22.71
CA ASP A 282 5.46 3.73 23.20
C ASP A 282 4.86 2.77 22.16
N LEU A 283 4.54 1.56 22.61
CA LEU A 283 3.58 0.67 21.97
C LEU A 283 2.19 1.30 22.11
N SER A 284 1.90 2.36 21.35
CA SER A 284 0.56 2.95 21.39
C SER A 284 -0.45 1.98 20.79
N ASP A 285 -1.58 1.78 21.48
CA ASP A 285 -2.66 0.83 21.14
C ASP A 285 -3.26 1.02 19.73
N MET A 286 -2.92 2.11 19.03
CA MET A 286 -3.33 2.40 17.65
C MET A 286 -2.44 1.73 16.58
N SER A 287 -1.30 1.14 16.94
CA SER A 287 -0.40 0.40 16.02
C SER A 287 -0.32 -1.09 16.36
N GLY A 288 -1.43 -1.68 16.84
CA GLY A 288 -1.55 -3.08 17.23
C GLY A 288 -0.88 -4.03 16.23
N ARG A 289 0.28 -4.58 16.64
CA ARG A 289 1.24 -5.38 15.85
C ARG A 289 1.93 -4.63 14.70
N GLY A 290 2.68 -3.59 15.04
CA GLY A 290 3.98 -3.24 14.43
C GLY A 290 4.12 -3.53 12.93
N VAL A 291 3.41 -2.77 12.11
CA VAL A 291 3.69 -2.71 10.67
C VAL A 291 4.83 -1.71 10.53
N GLY A 292 6.07 -2.21 10.53
CA GLY A 292 7.27 -1.38 10.41
C GLY A 292 7.69 -1.18 8.95
N MET A 293 8.74 -0.40 8.72
CA MET A 293 9.36 -0.23 7.40
C MET A 293 9.87 -1.57 6.81
N ASP A 294 10.13 -2.56 7.67
CA ASP A 294 10.46 -3.94 7.29
C ASP A 294 9.31 -4.63 6.52
N SER A 295 8.05 -4.40 6.93
CA SER A 295 6.88 -4.97 6.27
C SER A 295 6.64 -4.39 4.87
N ILE A 296 6.87 -3.07 4.71
CA ILE A 296 6.86 -2.40 3.40
C ILE A 296 7.94 -2.99 2.51
N GLN A 297 9.17 -3.07 3.03
CA GLN A 297 10.32 -3.58 2.28
C GLN A 297 10.06 -5.01 1.81
N LYS A 298 9.58 -5.89 2.70
CA LYS A 298 9.24 -7.27 2.38
C LYS A 298 8.16 -7.37 1.30
N THR A 299 7.08 -6.59 1.43
CA THR A 299 5.98 -6.59 0.45
C THR A 299 6.46 -6.25 -0.96
N ILE A 300 7.33 -5.25 -1.08
CA ILE A 300 7.90 -4.85 -2.37
C ILE A 300 8.94 -5.86 -2.89
N GLN A 301 9.78 -6.42 -2.01
CA GLN A 301 10.77 -7.43 -2.36
C GLN A 301 10.13 -8.74 -2.83
N GLU A 302 9.00 -9.16 -2.23
CA GLU A 302 8.23 -10.33 -2.66
C GLU A 302 7.76 -10.22 -4.12
N HIS A 303 7.59 -8.99 -4.62
CA HIS A 303 7.24 -8.70 -6.00
C HIS A 303 8.46 -8.41 -6.89
N GLY A 304 9.67 -8.58 -6.34
CA GLY A 304 10.96 -8.36 -6.99
C GLY A 304 11.34 -6.89 -7.15
N GLY A 305 10.72 -5.99 -6.39
CA GLY A 305 11.12 -4.59 -6.32
C GLY A 305 12.09 -4.30 -5.19
N LYS A 306 12.38 -3.01 -5.01
CA LYS A 306 13.26 -2.50 -3.97
C LYS A 306 12.67 -1.25 -3.32
N VAL A 307 12.96 -1.07 -2.03
CA VAL A 307 12.65 0.15 -1.29
C VAL A 307 13.95 0.67 -0.70
N ASP A 308 14.21 1.95 -0.88
CA ASP A 308 15.39 2.64 -0.38
C ASP A 308 15.01 3.97 0.25
N ILE A 309 15.81 4.42 1.21
CA ILE A 309 15.76 5.80 1.69
C ILE A 309 16.86 6.58 1.00
N VAL A 310 16.56 7.78 0.53
CA VAL A 310 17.55 8.69 -0.02
C VAL A 310 17.59 9.92 0.86
N LEU A 311 18.64 10.07 1.65
CA LEU A 311 18.82 11.28 2.45
C LEU A 311 19.07 12.49 1.54
N LYS A 312 18.38 13.58 1.85
CA LYS A 312 18.62 14.92 1.33
C LYS A 312 19.41 15.72 2.37
N HIS A 313 20.07 16.80 1.94
CA HIS A 313 20.82 17.66 2.85
C HIS A 313 19.97 18.02 4.08
N GLY A 314 20.53 17.84 5.27
CA GLY A 314 19.82 18.02 6.53
C GLY A 314 19.49 19.49 6.79
N ASN A 315 18.31 19.75 7.34
CA ASN A 315 17.90 21.08 7.79
C ASN A 315 18.60 21.48 9.11
N SER A 316 19.29 20.53 9.75
CA SER A 316 20.10 20.68 10.97
C SER A 316 21.09 19.50 11.05
N GLN A 317 22.08 19.57 11.96
CA GLN A 317 23.14 18.55 12.06
C GLN A 317 22.66 17.12 12.41
N SER A 318 21.42 16.94 12.91
CA SER A 318 20.90 15.65 13.40
C SER A 318 19.66 15.11 12.68
N ASN A 319 18.91 15.96 11.97
CA ASN A 319 17.70 15.57 11.23
C ASN A 319 17.90 15.72 9.72
N PHE A 320 17.70 14.62 8.98
CA PHE A 320 17.87 14.59 7.54
C PHE A 320 16.51 14.52 6.85
N ALA A 321 16.23 15.47 5.96
CA ALA A 321 15.16 15.30 4.99
C ALA A 321 15.45 14.03 4.17
N PHE A 322 14.42 13.30 3.75
CA PHE A 322 14.63 12.06 3.01
C PHE A 322 13.52 11.82 2.00
N ILE A 323 13.84 10.97 1.02
CA ILE A 323 12.89 10.44 0.05
C ILE A 323 12.78 8.94 0.28
N LEU A 324 11.57 8.43 0.42
CA LEU A 324 11.30 7.00 0.36
C LEU A 324 11.09 6.61 -1.10
N ARG A 325 12.04 5.87 -1.68
CA ARG A 325 12.06 5.48 -3.08
C ARG A 325 11.69 4.02 -3.25
N PHE A 326 10.69 3.78 -4.09
CA PHE A 326 10.26 2.46 -4.53
C PHE A 326 10.71 2.23 -5.96
N SER A 327 11.42 1.14 -6.19
CA SER A 327 11.76 0.65 -7.53
C SER A 327 10.94 -0.59 -7.82
N ILE A 328 9.91 -0.45 -8.66
CA ILE A 328 8.96 -1.52 -8.94
C ILE A 328 9.24 -2.07 -10.35
N PRO A 329 9.42 -3.40 -10.52
CA PRO A 329 9.66 -3.98 -11.83
C PRO A 329 8.54 -3.65 -12.82
N ILE A 330 8.91 -3.25 -14.04
CA ILE A 330 7.96 -2.78 -15.05
C ILE A 330 6.91 -3.82 -15.43
N ARG A 331 7.18 -5.12 -15.21
CA ARG A 331 6.23 -6.22 -15.43
C ARG A 331 4.91 -6.08 -14.66
N HIS A 332 4.91 -5.32 -13.56
CA HIS A 332 3.71 -5.06 -12.72
C HIS A 332 2.95 -3.80 -13.16
N MET A 333 3.50 -3.06 -14.11
CA MET A 333 2.94 -1.82 -14.63
C MET A 333 2.64 -1.95 -16.12
N ASP A 334 1.74 -1.10 -16.60
CA ASP A 334 1.55 -0.83 -18.03
C ASP A 334 1.77 0.68 -18.21
N THR A 335 2.89 1.02 -18.86
CA THR A 335 3.30 2.41 -19.07
C THR A 335 2.62 3.06 -20.26
N GLY A 336 1.62 2.40 -20.85
CA GLY A 336 0.88 2.93 -21.97
C GLY A 336 1.67 3.03 -23.27
N ARG A 337 3.00 2.74 -23.30
CA ARG A 337 3.92 2.90 -24.45
C ARG A 337 3.47 3.95 -25.49
N MET A 338 3.10 5.10 -24.99
CA MET A 338 3.11 6.35 -25.74
C MET A 338 3.73 7.34 -24.79
N SER A 339 4.99 7.63 -25.04
CA SER A 339 5.62 8.74 -24.34
C SER A 339 4.85 10.00 -24.73
N MET A 340 4.53 10.86 -23.77
CA MET A 340 3.93 12.17 -24.06
C MET A 340 4.76 13.00 -25.05
N GLY A 341 6.04 12.66 -25.25
CA GLY A 341 6.91 13.28 -26.25
C GLY A 341 6.59 12.91 -27.70
N GLU A 342 6.05 11.71 -27.96
CA GLU A 342 5.64 11.30 -29.32
C GLU A 342 4.28 11.89 -29.73
N LEU A 343 3.46 12.29 -28.74
CA LEU A 343 2.20 13.01 -28.96
C LEU A 343 2.40 14.49 -29.31
N GLN A 344 3.52 15.10 -28.91
CA GLN A 344 3.81 16.51 -29.20
C GLN A 344 4.48 16.75 -30.55
N THR A 345 5.16 15.75 -31.12
CA THR A 345 5.83 15.88 -32.43
C THR A 345 4.93 15.62 -33.63
N ALA A 346 3.66 15.26 -33.41
CA ALA A 346 2.63 15.11 -34.44
C ALA A 346 1.63 16.29 -34.47
N SER A 347 2.10 17.50 -34.13
CA SER A 347 1.32 18.75 -34.20
C SER A 347 1.70 19.57 -35.41
#